data_AF-A0A963E5Q9-F1
#
_entry.id   AF-A0A963E5Q9-F1
#
_cell.length_a   1.000
_cell.length_b   1.000
_cell.length_c   1.000
_cell.angle_alpha   90.00
_cell.angle_beta   90.00
_cell.angle_gamma   90.00
#
_symmetry.space_group_name_H-M   'P 1'
#
loop_
_entity.id
_entity.type
_entity.pdbx_description
1 polymer ?
#
loop_
_entity_poly.entity_id
_entity_poly.type
_entity_poly.pdbx_seq_one_letter_code
_entity_poly.pdbx_strand_id
1 'polypeptide(L)'
;MMTDLELILSGATLILTILLGLLFSIYLPSYTKEKAKNLATKEDIEDITNMVESVRAEFAKESHLLEKRREVYERISDSLRIFIDGHNNCSQQQNAFHSAYSACWLWAPDDVLINLNKFIKMQQDNAENNHAAHDQERLKQVYCEIILSMRKDVGFSETTIGTERYAFVKF
;
A
#
# COMPACT_ATOMS: atom_id res chain seq x y z
N MET A 1 -42.93 48.54 -62.31
CA MET A 1 -41.49 48.54 -62.64
C MET A 1 -40.78 48.34 -61.32
N MET A 2 -40.05 47.23 -61.15
CA MET A 2 -39.32 47.00 -59.90
C MET A 2 -38.20 48.02 -59.79
N THR A 3 -38.03 48.64 -58.62
CA THR A 3 -36.97 49.63 -58.42
C THR A 3 -35.63 48.92 -58.26
N ASP A 4 -34.53 49.58 -58.66
CA ASP A 4 -33.18 48.99 -58.54
C ASP A 4 -32.85 48.56 -57.09
N LEU A 5 -33.43 49.26 -56.11
CA LEU A 5 -33.28 48.94 -54.69
C LEU A 5 -33.92 47.60 -54.31
N GLU A 6 -35.10 47.29 -54.83
CA GLU A 6 -35.80 46.02 -54.56
C GLU A 6 -35.03 44.82 -55.14
N LEU A 7 -34.43 44.99 -56.32
CA LEU A 7 -33.59 43.96 -56.95
C LEU A 7 -32.34 43.66 -56.09
N ILE A 8 -31.67 44.69 -55.59
CA ILE A 8 -30.49 44.54 -54.71
C ILE A 8 -30.87 43.85 -53.40
N LEU A 9 -31.99 44.26 -52.78
CA LEU A 9 -32.46 43.70 -51.51
C LEU A 9 -32.85 42.22 -51.65
N SER A 10 -33.52 41.86 -52.76
CA SER A 10 -33.86 40.47 -53.07
C SER A 10 -32.62 39.60 -53.34
N GLY A 11 -31.60 40.15 -54.01
CA GLY A 11 -30.34 39.45 -54.24
C GLY A 11 -29.58 39.21 -52.94
N ALA A 12 -29.49 40.22 -52.07
CA ALA A 12 -28.83 40.13 -50.78
C ALA A 12 -29.51 39.10 -49.84
N THR A 13 -30.84 39.08 -49.81
CA THR A 13 -31.61 38.10 -49.01
C THR A 13 -31.41 36.66 -49.51
N LEU A 14 -31.34 36.43 -50.82
CA LEU A 14 -31.02 35.12 -51.37
C LEU A 14 -29.62 34.65 -50.96
N ILE A 15 -28.61 35.52 -51.08
CA ILE A 15 -27.22 35.21 -50.68
C ILE A 15 -27.17 34.89 -49.19
N LEU A 16 -27.81 35.70 -48.34
CA LEU A 16 -27.87 35.47 -46.91
C LEU A 16 -28.52 34.11 -46.57
N THR A 17 -29.59 33.74 -47.28
CA THR A 17 -30.28 32.46 -47.08
C THR A 17 -29.38 31.29 -47.44
N ILE A 18 -28.62 31.38 -48.54
CA ILE A 18 -27.64 30.36 -48.93
C ILE A 18 -26.53 30.23 -47.88
N LEU A 19 -25.99 31.35 -47.41
CA LEU A 19 -24.94 31.35 -46.38
C LEU A 19 -25.43 30.74 -45.06
N LEU A 20 -26.66 31.07 -44.63
CA LEU A 20 -27.28 30.45 -43.46
C LEU A 20 -27.50 28.94 -43.70
N GLY A 21 -27.97 28.55 -44.89
CA GLY A 21 -28.11 27.14 -45.27
C GLY A 21 -26.80 26.36 -45.16
N LEU A 22 -25.68 26.92 -45.66
CA LEU A 22 -24.35 26.32 -45.55
C LEU A 22 -23.86 26.25 -44.10
N LEU A 23 -24.12 27.30 -43.30
CA LEU A 23 -23.76 27.34 -41.89
C LEU A 23 -24.47 26.24 -41.09
N PHE A 24 -25.79 26.09 -41.27
CA PHE A 24 -26.60 25.09 -40.56
C PHE A 24 -26.40 23.67 -41.08
N SER A 25 -26.20 23.49 -42.39
CA SER A 25 -26.10 22.16 -43.00
C SER A 25 -24.70 21.54 -42.88
N ILE A 26 -23.64 22.35 -42.93
CA ILE A 26 -22.26 21.84 -43.03
C ILE A 26 -21.43 22.23 -41.81
N TYR A 27 -21.36 23.53 -41.49
CA TYR A 27 -20.42 24.02 -40.48
C TYR A 27 -20.80 23.61 -39.06
N LEU A 28 -22.06 23.84 -38.66
CA LEU A 28 -22.54 23.52 -37.31
C LEU A 28 -22.46 22.02 -36.99
N PRO A 29 -22.90 21.09 -37.85
CA PRO A 29 -22.76 19.66 -37.60
C PRO A 29 -21.30 19.21 -37.48
N SER A 30 -20.41 19.73 -38.33
CA SER A 30 -18.98 19.39 -38.29
C SER A 30 -18.33 19.89 -36.98
N TYR A 31 -18.59 21.14 -36.61
CA TYR A 31 -18.07 21.72 -35.37
C TYR A 31 -18.57 20.99 -34.13
N THR A 32 -19.87 20.69 -34.05
CA THR A 32 -20.46 19.97 -32.91
C THR A 32 -19.93 18.55 -32.80
N LYS A 33 -19.72 17.85 -33.92
CA LYS A 33 -19.10 16.52 -33.94
C LYS A 33 -17.67 16.54 -33.40
N GLU A 34 -16.83 17.45 -33.88
CA GLU A 34 -15.45 17.58 -33.38
C GLU A 34 -15.42 18.02 -31.91
N LYS A 35 -16.31 18.92 -31.50
CA LYS A 35 -16.44 19.32 -30.09
C LYS A 35 -16.85 18.14 -29.20
N ALA A 36 -17.82 17.33 -29.62
CA ALA A 36 -18.25 16.15 -28.89
C ALA A 36 -17.12 15.10 -28.79
N LYS A 37 -16.40 14.86 -29.88
CA LYS A 37 -15.24 13.96 -29.90
C LYS A 37 -14.14 14.42 -28.95
N ASN A 38 -13.82 15.70 -28.96
CA ASN A 38 -12.81 16.29 -28.07
C ASN A 38 -13.25 16.25 -26.60
N LEU A 39 -14.55 16.40 -26.33
CA LEU A 39 -15.10 16.28 -24.99
C LEU A 39 -14.96 14.83 -24.48
N ALA A 40 -15.42 13.85 -25.25
CA ALA A 40 -15.26 12.44 -24.92
C ALA A 40 -13.79 12.05 -24.70
N THR A 41 -12.89 12.53 -25.56
CA THR A 41 -11.44 12.27 -25.40
C THR A 41 -10.89 12.86 -24.10
N LYS A 42 -11.37 14.04 -23.67
CA LYS A 42 -10.94 14.65 -22.40
C LYS A 42 -11.46 13.87 -21.20
N GLU A 43 -12.72 13.43 -21.25
CA GLU A 43 -13.33 12.57 -20.23
C GLU A 43 -12.56 11.25 -20.11
N ASP A 44 -12.23 10.60 -21.24
CA ASP A 44 -11.42 9.38 -21.26
C ASP A 44 -10.03 9.58 -20.62
N ILE A 45 -9.36 10.70 -20.91
CA ILE A 45 -8.07 11.04 -20.31
C ILE A 45 -8.19 11.27 -18.81
N GLU A 46 -9.24 11.97 -18.37
CA GLU A 46 -9.51 12.20 -16.96
C GLU A 46 -9.75 10.88 -16.22
N ASP A 47 -10.58 10.00 -16.77
CA ASP A 47 -10.88 8.68 -16.19
C ASP A 47 -9.62 7.81 -16.07
N ILE A 48 -8.80 7.76 -17.12
CA ILE A 48 -7.52 7.03 -17.10
C ILE A 48 -6.59 7.64 -16.04
N THR A 49 -6.52 8.97 -15.96
CA THR A 49 -5.67 9.66 -14.98
C THR A 49 -6.10 9.34 -13.56
N ASN A 50 -7.40 9.40 -13.28
CA ASN A 50 -7.97 9.06 -11.99
C ASN A 50 -7.69 7.60 -11.61
N MET A 51 -7.80 6.68 -12.57
CA MET A 51 -7.46 5.27 -12.36
C MET A 51 -5.98 5.11 -12.00
N VAL A 52 -5.07 5.72 -12.77
CA VAL A 52 -3.62 5.64 -12.51
C VAL A 52 -3.27 6.21 -11.13
N GLU A 53 -3.82 7.37 -10.78
CA GLU A 53 -3.56 7.99 -9.48
C GLU A 53 -4.16 7.16 -8.32
N SER A 54 -5.31 6.51 -8.52
CA SER A 54 -5.88 5.61 -7.51
C SER A 54 -4.98 4.40 -7.24
N VAL A 55 -4.48 3.77 -8.31
CA VAL A 55 -3.54 2.64 -8.22
C VAL A 55 -2.24 3.09 -7.56
N ARG A 56 -1.71 4.26 -7.94
CA ARG A 56 -0.51 4.83 -7.34
C ARG A 56 -0.67 5.10 -5.84
N ALA A 57 -1.82 5.63 -5.43
CA ALA A 57 -2.13 5.89 -4.02
C ALA A 57 -2.22 4.58 -3.22
N GLU A 58 -2.82 3.53 -3.80
CA GLU A 58 -2.87 2.19 -3.19
C GLU A 58 -1.47 1.61 -3.01
N PHE A 59 -0.65 1.58 -4.07
CA PHE A 59 0.74 1.11 -4.00
C PHE A 59 1.57 1.92 -2.98
N ALA A 60 1.42 3.23 -2.94
CA ALA A 60 2.13 4.07 -1.97
C ALA A 60 1.73 3.72 -0.53
N LYS A 61 0.44 3.52 -0.28
CA LYS A 61 -0.08 3.11 1.04
C LYS A 61 0.47 1.74 1.46
N GLU A 62 0.44 0.76 0.56
CA GLU A 62 0.99 -0.57 0.83
C GLU A 62 2.49 -0.54 1.09
N SER A 63 3.24 0.21 0.27
CA SER A 63 4.68 0.39 0.44
C SER A 63 5.02 1.01 1.81
N HIS A 64 4.28 2.05 2.23
CA HIS A 64 4.48 2.68 3.53
C HIS A 64 4.15 1.75 4.70
N LEU A 65 3.08 0.95 4.58
CA LEU A 65 2.74 -0.04 5.60
C LEU A 65 3.84 -1.10 5.73
N LEU A 66 4.34 -1.58 4.59
CA LEU A 66 5.41 -2.58 4.54
C LEU A 66 6.72 -2.05 5.13
N GLU A 67 7.07 -0.79 4.83
CA GLU A 67 8.22 -0.11 5.41
C GLU A 67 8.09 0.00 6.93
N LYS A 68 6.92 0.39 7.44
CA LYS A 68 6.67 0.45 8.89
C LYS A 68 6.74 -0.90 9.56
N ARG A 69 6.25 -1.96 8.93
CA ARG A 69 6.39 -3.33 9.44
C ARG A 69 7.85 -3.76 9.54
N ARG A 70 8.67 -3.48 8.52
CA ARG A 70 10.12 -3.77 8.54
C ARG A 70 10.82 -3.07 9.70
N GLU A 71 10.54 -1.78 9.91
CA GLU A 71 11.09 -0.99 11.02
C GLU A 71 10.69 -1.57 12.40
N VAL A 72 9.45 -2.03 12.54
CA VAL A 72 8.97 -2.67 13.78
C VAL A 72 9.66 -4.03 13.98
N TYR A 73 9.81 -4.83 12.93
CA TYR A 73 10.41 -6.16 12.98
C TYR A 73 11.90 -6.12 13.33
N GLU A 74 12.64 -5.17 12.79
CA GLU A 74 14.04 -4.94 13.16
C GLU A 74 14.17 -4.68 14.68
N ARG A 75 13.39 -3.74 15.21
CA ARG A 75 13.41 -3.39 16.64
C ARG A 75 13.02 -4.55 17.56
N ILE A 76 11.98 -5.30 17.20
CA ILE A 76 11.56 -6.44 18.03
C ILE A 76 12.53 -7.62 17.88
N SER A 77 13.12 -7.86 16.71
CA SER A 77 14.12 -8.94 16.54
C SER A 77 15.38 -8.68 17.35
N ASP A 78 15.82 -7.43 17.39
CA ASP A 78 16.98 -7.00 18.18
C ASP A 78 16.70 -7.12 19.68
N SER A 79 15.54 -6.66 20.12
CA SER A 79 15.17 -6.73 21.53
C SER A 79 14.82 -8.16 22.00
N LEU A 80 14.30 -9.03 21.13
CA LEU A 80 14.05 -10.44 21.48
C LEU A 80 15.34 -11.22 21.73
N ARG A 81 16.47 -10.79 21.14
CA ARG A 81 17.77 -11.47 21.31
C ARG A 81 18.22 -11.54 22.77
N ILE A 82 17.85 -10.56 23.60
CA ILE A 82 18.22 -10.52 25.03
C ILE A 82 17.72 -11.76 25.79
N PHE A 83 16.60 -12.34 25.34
CA PHE A 83 15.99 -13.51 25.98
C PHE A 83 16.65 -14.83 25.60
N ILE A 84 17.41 -14.88 24.49
CA ILE A 84 18.07 -16.10 24.03
C ILE A 84 19.52 -16.17 24.51
N ASP A 85 20.20 -15.02 24.61
CA ASP A 85 21.64 -14.97 24.92
C ASP A 85 21.94 -14.85 26.43
N GLY A 86 20.93 -14.91 27.32
CA GLY A 86 21.14 -14.93 28.77
C GLY A 86 21.88 -13.69 29.31
N HIS A 87 21.79 -12.57 28.59
CA HIS A 87 22.48 -11.33 28.95
C HIS A 87 21.81 -10.68 30.17
N ASN A 88 22.59 -9.99 31.00
CA ASN A 88 22.04 -9.19 32.10
C ASN A 88 21.19 -8.06 31.52
N ASN A 89 19.88 -8.15 31.70
CA ASN A 89 18.92 -7.18 31.17
C ASN A 89 19.06 -5.85 31.93
N CYS A 90 19.65 -4.83 31.29
CA CYS A 90 19.59 -3.48 31.83
C CYS A 90 18.18 -2.89 31.61
N SER A 91 17.79 -1.90 32.43
CA SER A 91 16.47 -1.25 32.33
C SER A 91 16.19 -0.65 30.94
N GLN A 92 17.24 -0.19 30.26
CA GLN A 92 17.15 0.33 28.90
C GLN A 92 16.71 -0.75 27.89
N GLN A 93 17.24 -1.97 27.99
CA GLN A 93 16.86 -3.08 27.10
C GLN A 93 15.42 -3.54 27.34
N GLN A 94 14.97 -3.55 28.60
CA GLN A 94 13.58 -3.85 28.95
C GLN A 94 12.61 -2.82 28.37
N ASN A 95 12.93 -1.53 28.51
CA ASN A 95 12.12 -0.45 27.93
C ASN A 95 12.09 -0.52 26.39
N ALA A 96 13.22 -0.84 25.76
CA ALA A 96 13.29 -1.04 24.31
C ALA A 96 12.40 -2.20 23.87
N PHE A 97 12.43 -3.32 24.59
CA PHE A 97 11.55 -4.46 24.33
C PHE A 97 10.06 -4.09 24.47
N HIS A 98 9.65 -3.43 25.58
CA HIS A 98 8.25 -3.04 25.79
C HIS A 98 7.74 -2.08 24.70
N SER A 99 8.59 -1.15 24.26
CA SER A 99 8.30 -0.23 23.15
C SER A 99 8.17 -0.96 21.81
N ALA A 100 9.07 -1.90 21.51
CA ALA A 100 9.00 -2.69 20.28
C ALA A 100 7.77 -3.63 20.29
N TYR A 101 7.46 -4.24 21.44
CA TYR A 101 6.31 -5.12 21.61
C TYR A 101 4.98 -4.37 21.44
N SER A 102 4.83 -3.18 22.02
CA SER A 102 3.63 -2.35 21.81
C SER A 102 3.51 -1.89 20.36
N ALA A 103 4.63 -1.59 19.69
CA ALA A 103 4.64 -1.28 18.27
C ALA A 103 4.21 -2.48 17.40
N CYS A 104 4.57 -3.71 17.77
CA CYS A 104 4.09 -4.91 17.09
C CYS A 104 2.56 -5.00 17.13
N TRP A 105 1.93 -4.71 18.26
CA TRP A 105 0.48 -4.71 18.39
C TRP A 105 -0.25 -3.72 17.47
N LEU A 106 0.44 -2.67 17.02
CA LEU A 106 -0.12 -1.69 16.09
C LEU A 106 0.09 -2.07 14.63
N TRP A 107 1.21 -2.73 14.30
CA TRP A 107 1.67 -2.84 12.91
C TRP A 107 1.81 -4.28 12.39
N ALA A 108 2.01 -5.26 13.27
CA ALA A 108 2.23 -6.65 12.90
C ALA A 108 0.90 -7.38 12.62
N PRO A 109 0.87 -8.36 11.70
CA PRO A 109 -0.29 -9.21 11.47
C PRO A 109 -0.44 -10.26 12.58
N ASP A 110 -1.62 -10.86 12.64
CA ASP A 110 -2.01 -11.81 13.68
C ASP A 110 -1.03 -12.98 13.82
N ASP A 111 -0.55 -13.55 12.71
CA ASP A 111 0.40 -14.69 12.75
C ASP A 111 1.69 -14.36 13.52
N VAL A 112 2.21 -13.13 13.35
CA VAL A 112 3.39 -12.65 14.07
C VAL A 112 3.06 -12.47 15.55
N LEU A 113 1.91 -11.86 15.85
CA LEU A 113 1.46 -11.61 17.22
C LEU A 113 1.18 -12.91 17.99
N ILE A 114 0.60 -13.91 17.34
CA ILE A 114 0.33 -15.23 17.93
C ILE A 114 1.65 -15.88 18.35
N ASN A 115 2.65 -15.90 17.46
CA ASN A 115 3.96 -16.49 17.76
C ASN A 115 4.69 -15.68 18.84
N LEU A 116 4.60 -14.36 18.80
CA LEU A 116 5.20 -13.47 19.80
C LEU A 116 4.58 -13.71 21.18
N ASN A 117 3.25 -13.74 21.28
CA ASN A 117 2.54 -14.00 22.54
C ASN A 117 2.83 -15.40 23.08
N LYS A 118 2.94 -16.40 22.20
CA LYS A 118 3.37 -17.75 22.59
C LYS A 118 4.76 -17.73 23.23
N PHE A 119 5.71 -17.00 22.67
CA PHE A 119 7.05 -16.86 23.25
C PHE A 119 7.01 -16.16 24.61
N ILE A 120 6.27 -15.06 24.73
CA ILE A 120 6.17 -14.31 25.99
C ILE A 120 5.51 -15.13 27.09
N LYS A 121 4.46 -15.88 26.76
CA LYS A 121 3.83 -16.79 27.72
C LYS A 121 4.82 -17.84 28.22
N MET A 122 5.59 -18.45 27.32
CA MET A 122 6.62 -19.41 27.73
C MET A 122 7.70 -18.79 28.62
N GLN A 123 8.06 -17.53 28.40
CA GLN A 123 9.01 -16.82 29.27
C GLN A 123 8.41 -16.54 30.65
N GLN A 124 7.13 -16.17 30.72
CA GLN A 124 6.41 -15.99 31.99
C GLN A 124 6.31 -17.31 32.76
N ASP A 125 5.90 -18.38 32.08
CA ASP A 125 5.80 -19.72 32.67
C ASP A 125 7.17 -20.19 33.20
N ASN A 126 8.26 -19.91 32.48
CA ASN A 126 9.61 -20.18 32.96
C ASN A 126 9.99 -19.32 34.17
N ALA A 127 9.64 -18.04 34.20
CA ALA A 127 9.93 -17.19 35.36
C ALA A 127 9.19 -17.65 36.63
N GLU A 128 7.95 -18.12 36.50
CA GLU A 128 7.15 -18.64 37.61
C GLU A 128 7.64 -20.00 38.12
N ASN A 129 8.15 -20.85 37.23
CA ASN A 129 8.55 -22.23 37.54
C ASN A 129 10.08 -22.42 37.69
N ASN A 130 10.83 -21.38 38.09
CA ASN A 130 12.30 -21.42 38.24
C ASN A 130 13.03 -21.97 37.00
N HIS A 131 12.59 -21.58 35.81
CA HIS A 131 13.10 -22.00 34.49
C HIS A 131 12.96 -23.49 34.18
N ALA A 132 12.06 -24.21 34.86
CA ALA A 132 11.85 -25.65 34.66
C ALA A 132 10.70 -26.00 33.69
N ALA A 133 9.86 -25.03 33.29
CA ALA A 133 8.65 -25.30 32.51
C ALA A 133 8.92 -25.60 31.02
N HIS A 134 9.88 -24.88 30.42
CA HIS A 134 10.22 -24.99 29.00
C HIS A 134 11.72 -24.98 28.80
N ASP A 135 12.23 -25.95 28.04
CA ASP A 135 13.63 -26.02 27.68
C ASP A 135 14.05 -24.89 26.71
N GLN A 136 15.36 -24.64 26.67
CA GLN A 136 15.96 -23.59 25.85
C GLN A 136 15.80 -23.86 24.34
N GLU A 137 15.74 -25.12 23.92
CA GLU A 137 15.57 -25.48 22.52
C GLU A 137 14.18 -25.11 22.01
N ARG A 138 13.15 -25.29 22.84
CA ARG A 138 11.78 -24.90 22.52
C ARG A 138 11.63 -23.39 22.44
N LEU A 139 12.27 -22.63 23.33
CA LEU A 139 12.29 -21.17 23.25
C LEU A 139 12.95 -20.68 21.96
N LYS A 140 14.08 -21.28 21.55
CA LYS A 140 14.73 -21.00 20.27
C LYS A 140 13.84 -21.33 19.08
N GLN A 141 13.13 -22.46 19.11
CA GLN A 141 12.19 -22.83 18.05
C GLN A 141 11.10 -21.77 17.87
N VAL A 142 10.46 -21.34 18.96
CA VAL A 142 9.42 -20.31 18.89
C VAL A 142 9.99 -18.96 18.45
N TYR A 143 11.21 -18.62 18.88
CA TYR A 143 11.92 -17.46 18.33
C TYR A 143 12.07 -17.55 16.81
N CYS A 144 12.47 -18.71 16.27
CA CYS A 144 12.57 -18.92 14.83
C CYS A 144 11.20 -18.84 14.14
N GLU A 145 10.13 -19.37 14.74
CA GLU A 145 8.75 -19.24 14.24
C GLU A 145 8.34 -17.76 14.09
N ILE A 146 8.67 -16.93 15.09
CA ILE A 146 8.45 -15.47 15.04
C ILE A 146 9.19 -14.86 13.83
N ILE A 147 10.50 -15.08 13.72
CA ILE A 147 11.31 -14.53 12.63
C ILE A 147 10.80 -14.98 11.26
N LEU A 148 10.40 -16.24 11.10
CA LEU A 148 9.85 -16.74 9.84
C LEU A 148 8.49 -16.11 9.51
N SER A 149 7.62 -15.92 10.50
CA SER A 149 6.34 -15.22 10.29
C SER A 149 6.53 -13.76 9.87
N MET A 150 7.47 -13.04 10.50
CA MET A 150 7.87 -11.69 10.09
C MET A 150 8.41 -11.67 8.66
N ARG A 151 9.26 -12.65 8.33
CA ARG A 151 9.88 -12.77 7.01
C ARG A 151 8.83 -12.98 5.91
N LYS A 152 7.85 -13.85 6.14
CA LYS A 152 6.72 -14.07 5.22
C LYS A 152 5.93 -12.79 4.98
N ASP A 153 5.62 -12.07 6.05
CA ASP A 153 4.87 -10.81 5.98
C ASP A 153 5.61 -9.69 5.23
N VAL A 154 6.94 -9.58 5.35
CA VAL A 154 7.69 -8.50 4.67
C VAL A 154 8.07 -8.76 3.20
N GLY A 155 7.48 -9.79 2.59
CA GLY A 155 7.62 -10.08 1.16
C GLY A 155 8.33 -11.39 0.80
N PHE A 156 8.58 -12.28 1.76
CA PHE A 156 9.14 -13.61 1.51
C PHE A 156 8.11 -14.71 1.79
N SER A 157 6.89 -14.58 1.26
CA SER A 157 5.79 -15.54 1.48
C SER A 157 6.16 -16.98 1.10
N GLU A 158 6.91 -17.13 0.01
CA GLU A 158 7.36 -18.42 -0.55
C GLU A 158 8.67 -18.95 0.07
N THR A 159 9.03 -18.50 1.27
CA THR A 159 10.26 -18.97 1.93
C THR A 159 10.21 -20.48 2.21
N THR A 160 11.19 -21.21 1.67
CA THR A 160 11.37 -22.67 1.89
C THR A 160 12.25 -22.98 3.10
N ILE A 161 12.84 -21.95 3.72
CA ILE A 161 13.68 -22.07 4.90
C ILE A 161 12.78 -22.34 6.12
N GLY A 162 12.98 -23.48 6.77
CA GLY A 162 12.33 -23.83 8.03
C GLY A 162 13.12 -23.37 9.26
N THR A 163 12.57 -23.63 10.45
CA THR A 163 13.15 -23.22 11.74
C THR A 163 14.49 -23.92 12.00
N GLU A 164 14.69 -25.12 11.45
CA GLU A 164 15.89 -25.94 11.59
C GLU A 164 17.15 -25.36 10.94
N ARG A 165 16.98 -24.39 10.02
CA ARG A 165 18.11 -23.76 9.32
C ARG A 165 18.59 -22.45 9.95
N TYR A 166 17.86 -21.93 10.94
CA TYR A 166 18.27 -20.73 11.65
C TYR A 166 19.39 -21.07 12.65
N ALA A 167 20.55 -20.46 12.49
CA ALA A 167 21.70 -20.68 13.36
C ALA A 167 21.81 -19.57 14.41
N PHE A 168 21.85 -19.97 15.68
CA PHE A 168 22.19 -19.07 16.78
C PHE A 168 23.71 -19.00 16.92
N VAL A 169 24.30 -17.88 16.49
CA VAL A 169 25.76 -17.67 16.53
C VAL A 169 26.18 -17.21 17.93
N LYS A 170 27.14 -17.94 18.52
CA LYS A 170 27.86 -17.56 19.75
C LYS A 170 29.33 -17.34 19.40
N PHE A 171 29.94 -16.30 19.93
CA PHE A 171 31.37 -15.98 19.77
C PHE A 171 32.15 -16.36 21.02
#